data_AF-A0A101J2W3-F1
#
_entry.id   AF-A0A101J2W3-F1
#
_cell.length_a   1.000
_cell.length_b   1.000
_cell.length_c   1.000
_cell.angle_alpha   90.00
_cell.angle_beta   90.00
_cell.angle_gamma   90.00
#
_symmetry.space_group_name_H-M   'P 1'
#
loop_
_entity.id
_entity.type
_entity.pdbx_description
1 polymer ?
#
loop_
_entity_poly.entity_id
_entity_poly.type
_entity_poly.pdbx_seq_one_letter_code
_entity_poly.pdbx_strand_id
1 'polypeptide(L)'
;MKQWICFLLCIGIGILSSCGSKDNDPVSVTFQLEEIEINGETNASTYTNVDPNLHVTLTFSEEIDQSTVQNNITLRTLTGQSFELTYNIQDKTVIIQPTTTLVSYTSYQLIINTGLRSASGHRISTGKVYAISTGIDPADKFPRISDDELLTLVQQQTFRYFWNFAHPISGMARERTSSGNTVATGGTGFGVMAMIVAAERAFITREEALQQVQKIVTFLEEKATRYHGAFAHWIHGETGETIPFSTYDNGA
;
A
#
# COMPACT_ATOMS: atom_id res chain seq x y z
N MET A 1 86.10 44.37 -8.90
CA MET A 1 84.75 43.87 -8.59
C MET A 1 84.84 43.21 -7.21
N LYS A 2 84.71 43.98 -6.12
CA LYS A 2 83.50 44.23 -5.30
C LYS A 2 82.78 42.93 -4.88
N GLN A 3 82.44 42.64 -3.62
CA GLN A 3 82.76 43.12 -2.26
C GLN A 3 81.86 42.28 -1.29
N TRP A 4 82.10 42.40 0.03
CA TRP A 4 81.17 42.20 1.19
C TRP A 4 81.32 40.92 2.05
N ILE A 5 81.67 40.98 3.35
CA ILE A 5 81.13 41.66 4.57
C ILE A 5 80.02 40.83 5.25
N CYS A 6 80.25 40.38 6.50
CA CYS A 6 79.52 40.77 7.73
C CYS A 6 79.78 39.78 8.88
N PHE A 7 80.15 40.31 10.06
CA PHE A 7 80.34 39.60 11.33
C PHE A 7 79.16 39.91 12.26
N LEU A 8 78.67 38.90 12.99
CA LEU A 8 77.46 38.90 13.82
C LEU A 8 77.51 39.84 15.04
N LEU A 9 76.40 40.52 15.30
CA LEU A 9 76.10 41.32 16.51
C LEU A 9 74.95 40.63 17.28
N CYS A 10 75.16 40.32 18.56
CA CYS A 10 74.16 39.76 19.47
C CYS A 10 73.31 40.88 20.10
N ILE A 11 71.98 40.76 20.07
CA ILE A 11 71.03 41.61 20.81
C ILE A 11 70.04 40.70 21.55
N GLY A 12 69.93 40.92 22.86
CA GLY A 12 69.04 40.19 23.77
C GLY A 12 67.57 40.60 23.64
N ILE A 13 66.68 39.63 23.84
CA ILE A 13 65.22 39.81 23.82
C ILE A 13 64.70 39.49 25.23
N GLY A 14 64.06 40.48 25.85
CA GLY A 14 63.39 40.34 27.14
C GLY A 14 62.08 39.55 27.02
N ILE A 15 61.86 38.65 27.96
CA ILE A 15 60.64 37.84 28.09
C ILE A 15 59.64 38.66 28.90
N LEU A 16 58.59 39.17 28.25
CA LEU A 16 57.38 39.66 28.92
C LEU A 16 56.43 38.47 29.10
N SER A 17 56.24 38.04 30.35
CA SER A 17 55.20 37.08 30.73
C SER A 17 53.87 37.81 30.80
N SER A 18 53.01 37.58 29.79
CA SER A 18 51.60 37.96 29.81
C SER A 18 50.78 36.74 30.23
N CYS A 19 50.21 36.78 31.44
CA CYS A 19 49.18 35.82 31.86
C CYS A 19 47.89 36.17 31.14
N GLY A 20 47.63 35.51 30.01
CA GLY A 20 46.32 35.48 29.39
C GLY A 20 45.36 34.63 30.23
N SER A 21 44.31 35.25 30.73
CA SER A 21 43.11 34.57 31.22
C SER A 21 42.62 33.60 30.13
N LYS A 22 42.33 32.35 30.53
CA LYS A 22 41.63 31.40 29.67
C LYS A 22 40.21 31.92 29.49
N ASP A 23 39.97 32.65 28.40
CA ASP A 23 38.62 32.89 27.93
C ASP A 23 38.04 31.54 27.55
N ASN A 24 37.00 31.11 28.29
CA ASN A 24 36.12 30.07 27.81
C ASN A 24 35.41 30.67 26.60
N ASP A 25 35.79 30.25 25.40
CA ASP A 25 35.01 30.54 24.19
C ASP A 25 33.53 30.26 24.50
N PRO A 26 32.61 31.22 24.24
CA PRO A 26 31.20 30.98 24.46
C PRO A 26 30.79 29.78 23.59
N VAL A 27 30.28 28.72 24.22
CA VAL A 27 29.70 27.58 23.52
C VAL A 27 28.62 28.14 22.59
N SER A 28 28.87 28.10 21.28
CA SER A 28 27.91 28.55 20.29
C SER A 28 26.74 27.58 20.31
N VAL A 29 25.61 27.99 20.91
CA VAL A 29 24.37 27.21 20.88
C VAL A 29 23.80 27.33 19.47
N THR A 30 23.71 26.21 18.77
CA THR A 30 23.15 26.15 17.41
C THR A 30 21.77 25.50 17.44
N PHE A 31 20.76 26.22 16.97
CA PHE A 31 19.44 25.67 16.72
C PHE A 31 19.49 24.70 15.52
N GLN A 32 19.18 23.43 15.76
CA GLN A 32 19.25 22.37 14.77
C GLN A 32 18.16 21.32 15.01
N LEU A 33 17.84 20.54 13.97
CA LEU A 33 17.02 19.35 14.10
C LEU A 33 17.88 18.20 14.63
N GLU A 34 17.49 17.64 15.77
CA GLU A 34 18.19 16.52 16.41
C GLU A 34 17.61 15.18 15.96
N GLU A 35 16.29 15.12 15.78
CA GLU A 35 15.60 13.90 15.39
C GLU A 35 14.40 14.18 14.49
N ILE A 36 14.20 13.30 13.52
CA ILE A 36 12.94 13.14 12.81
C ILE A 36 12.50 11.68 12.96
N GLU A 37 11.22 11.47 13.26
CA GLU A 37 10.60 10.15 13.29
C GLU A 37 9.39 10.12 12.36
N ILE A 38 9.33 9.11 11.50
CA ILE A 38 8.16 8.80 10.67
C ILE A 38 7.97 7.28 10.71
N ASN A 39 6.76 6.81 11.03
CA ASN A 39 6.44 5.38 11.08
C ASN A 39 7.38 4.55 12.00
N GLY A 40 7.87 5.14 13.09
CA GLY A 40 8.82 4.48 14.00
C GLY A 40 10.26 4.38 13.50
N GLU A 41 10.54 4.83 12.27
CA GLU A 41 11.91 5.00 11.76
C GLU A 41 12.43 6.39 12.14
N THR A 42 13.63 6.45 12.71
CA THR A 42 14.28 7.70 13.12
C THR A 42 15.44 8.07 12.22
N ASN A 43 15.55 9.34 11.85
CA ASN A 43 16.70 9.92 11.13
C ASN A 43 17.08 9.20 9.81
N ALA A 44 16.11 8.57 9.16
CA ALA A 44 16.32 7.92 7.87
C ALA A 44 16.63 8.94 6.76
N SER A 45 17.40 8.51 5.76
CA SER A 45 17.66 9.32 4.56
C SER A 45 16.40 9.42 3.66
N THR A 46 15.58 8.38 3.67
CA THR A 46 14.30 8.29 2.95
C THR A 46 13.34 7.42 3.75
N TYR A 47 12.05 7.74 3.73
CA TYR A 47 11.01 6.96 4.38
C TYR A 47 10.14 6.27 3.32
N THR A 48 9.99 4.95 3.41
CA THR A 48 9.25 4.15 2.43
C THR A 48 8.15 3.34 3.10
N ASN A 49 7.11 2.97 2.35
CA ASN A 49 5.94 2.26 2.87
C ASN A 49 5.29 2.99 4.06
N VAL A 50 5.28 4.33 4.00
CA VAL A 50 4.77 5.19 5.07
C VAL A 50 3.24 5.14 5.12
N ASP A 51 2.65 5.18 6.31
CA ASP A 51 1.20 5.18 6.46
C ASP A 51 0.65 6.46 5.79
N PRO A 52 -0.32 6.34 4.85
CA PRO A 52 -0.96 7.50 4.26
C PRO A 52 -1.61 8.46 5.27
N ASN A 53 -1.97 7.99 6.47
CA ASN A 53 -2.29 8.82 7.62
C ASN A 53 -1.01 9.29 8.33
N LEU A 54 -0.22 10.10 7.62
CA LEU A 54 1.13 10.50 8.01
C LEU A 54 1.15 11.23 9.36
N HIS A 55 2.02 10.76 10.26
CA HIS A 55 2.44 11.50 11.46
C HIS A 55 3.96 11.64 11.42
N VAL A 56 4.44 12.87 11.59
CA VAL A 56 5.89 13.16 11.68
C VAL A 56 6.18 13.82 13.00
N THR A 57 7.16 13.29 13.73
CA THR A 57 7.68 13.92 14.94
C THR A 57 9.05 14.52 14.63
N LEU A 58 9.22 15.81 14.92
CA LEU A 58 10.50 16.51 14.80
C LEU A 58 10.94 16.99 16.17
N THR A 59 12.17 16.66 16.57
CA THR A 59 12.79 17.11 17.82
C THR A 59 13.98 18.00 17.52
N PHE A 60 14.02 19.19 18.13
CA PHE A 60 15.04 20.20 17.89
C PHE A 60 15.90 20.46 19.14
N SER A 61 17.05 21.12 18.98
CA SER A 61 17.97 21.40 20.08
C SER A 61 17.47 22.49 21.04
N GLU A 62 16.59 23.37 20.58
CA GLU A 62 16.00 24.48 21.34
C GLU A 62 14.48 24.52 21.14
N GLU A 63 13.78 25.20 22.06
CA GLU A 63 12.35 25.47 21.91
C GLU A 63 12.07 26.26 20.63
N ILE A 64 10.91 26.04 20.02
CA ILE A 64 10.63 26.51 18.66
C ILE A 64 9.74 27.75 18.70
N ASP A 65 10.07 28.75 17.87
CA ASP A 65 9.17 29.87 17.63
C ASP A 65 8.00 29.40 16.75
N GLN A 66 6.88 29.13 17.41
CA GLN A 66 5.66 28.60 16.79
C GLN A 66 5.18 29.45 15.61
N SER A 67 5.40 30.77 15.64
CA SER A 67 4.97 31.68 14.57
C SER A 67 5.70 31.44 13.25
N THR A 68 6.87 30.78 13.30
CA THR A 68 7.68 30.49 12.11
C THR A 68 7.40 29.11 11.51
N VAL A 69 6.73 28.20 12.22
CA VAL A 69 6.59 26.79 11.81
C VAL A 69 5.81 26.64 10.51
N GLN A 70 4.62 27.24 10.41
CA GLN A 70 3.72 27.05 9.26
C GLN A 70 4.35 27.47 7.92
N ASN A 71 5.15 28.54 7.92
CA ASN A 71 5.79 29.04 6.70
C ASN A 71 7.09 28.28 6.36
N ASN A 72 7.64 27.51 7.31
CA ASN A 72 8.95 26.89 7.15
C ASN A 72 8.93 25.37 7.13
N ILE A 73 7.83 24.73 7.51
CA ILE A 73 7.67 23.27 7.44
C ILE A 73 6.51 22.94 6.53
N THR A 74 6.79 22.42 5.34
CA THR A 74 5.77 22.15 4.31
C THR A 74 5.86 20.73 3.78
N LEU A 75 4.73 20.22 3.31
CA LEU A 75 4.64 18.92 2.63
C LEU A 75 4.09 19.13 1.23
N ARG A 76 4.73 18.52 0.23
CA ARG A 76 4.26 18.56 -1.16
C ARG A 76 4.54 17.29 -1.93
N THR A 77 3.81 17.04 -3.01
CA THR A 77 4.19 16.02 -4.00
C THR A 77 5.44 16.43 -4.79
N LEU A 78 6.04 15.47 -5.51
CA LEU A 78 7.09 15.76 -6.49
C LEU A 78 6.62 16.68 -7.64
N THR A 79 5.32 16.72 -7.92
CA THR A 79 4.70 17.62 -8.91
C THR A 79 4.42 19.02 -8.36
N GLY A 80 4.67 19.26 -7.07
CA GLY A 80 4.54 20.56 -6.43
C GLY A 80 3.19 20.86 -5.78
N GLN A 81 2.27 19.88 -5.71
CA GLN A 81 1.02 20.05 -4.97
C GLN A 81 1.29 20.07 -3.47
N SER A 82 0.97 21.18 -2.80
CA SER A 82 1.12 21.35 -1.35
C SER A 82 -0.05 20.75 -0.57
N PHE A 83 0.23 20.32 0.66
CA PHE A 83 -0.75 19.83 1.63
C PHE A 83 -0.81 20.77 2.82
N GLU A 84 -2.02 21.02 3.32
CA GLU A 84 -2.20 21.74 4.57
C GLU A 84 -1.84 20.83 5.74
N LEU A 85 -1.13 21.38 6.71
CA LEU A 85 -0.58 20.67 7.85
C LEU A 85 -1.11 21.28 9.14
N THR A 86 -1.38 20.42 10.11
CA THR A 86 -1.55 20.79 11.51
C THR A 86 -0.24 20.57 12.26
N TYR A 87 -0.01 21.38 13.30
CA TYR A 87 1.20 21.35 14.10
C TYR A 87 0.82 21.33 15.58
N ASN A 88 1.28 20.32 16.31
CA ASN A 88 1.20 20.26 17.76
C ASN A 88 2.62 20.43 18.31
N ILE A 89 2.85 21.53 19.03
CA ILE A 89 4.18 21.96 19.46
C ILE A 89 4.27 21.83 20.97
N GLN A 90 5.27 21.09 21.45
CA GLN A 90 5.56 20.87 22.87
C GLN A 90 7.06 21.09 23.09
N ASP A 91 7.40 22.25 23.65
CA ASP A 91 8.77 22.71 23.89
C ASP A 91 9.64 22.65 22.62
N LYS A 92 10.45 21.59 22.51
CA LYS A 92 11.39 21.33 21.41
C LYS A 92 10.85 20.39 20.33
N THR A 93 9.62 19.93 20.49
CA THR A 93 9.02 18.89 19.64
C THR A 93 7.89 19.48 18.81
N VAL A 94 7.87 19.16 17.52
CA VAL A 94 6.75 19.47 16.59
C VAL A 94 6.22 18.17 16.04
N ILE A 95 4.95 17.89 16.31
CA ILE A 95 4.20 16.80 15.67
C ILE A 95 3.42 17.40 14.50
N ILE A 96 3.61 16.84 13.32
CA ILE A 96 3.03 17.31 12.05
C ILE A 96 2.07 16.24 11.54
N GLN A 97 0.88 16.67 11.13
CA GLN A 97 -0.11 15.81 10.48
C GLN A 97 -0.81 16.55 9.33
N PRO A 98 -0.87 15.97 8.12
CA PRO A 98 -1.69 16.53 7.04
C PRO A 98 -3.17 16.55 7.40
N THR A 99 -3.91 17.58 6.96
CA THR A 99 -5.36 17.67 7.21
C THR A 99 -6.18 16.65 6.40
N THR A 100 -5.58 16.06 5.37
CA THR A 100 -6.16 15.02 4.54
C THR A 100 -5.23 13.82 4.45
N THR A 101 -5.80 12.61 4.43
CA THR A 101 -5.03 11.38 4.20
C THR A 101 -4.29 11.48 2.86
N LEU A 102 -3.01 11.13 2.88
CA LEU A 102 -2.20 11.11 1.67
C LEU A 102 -2.68 10.01 0.71
N VAL A 103 -2.30 10.13 -0.55
CA VAL A 103 -2.59 9.10 -1.56
C VAL A 103 -1.60 7.96 -1.36
N SER A 104 -2.07 6.71 -1.35
CA SER A 104 -1.22 5.51 -1.29
C SER A 104 -0.26 5.44 -2.47
N TYR A 105 0.89 4.77 -2.28
CA TYR A 105 1.90 4.54 -3.32
C TYR A 105 2.37 5.81 -4.05
N THR A 106 2.42 6.94 -3.33
CA THR A 106 2.74 8.26 -3.87
C THR A 106 3.93 8.87 -3.15
N SER A 107 4.76 9.62 -3.89
CA SER A 107 5.97 10.26 -3.35
C SER A 107 5.74 11.73 -2.96
N TYR A 108 6.23 12.07 -1.77
CA TYR A 108 6.13 13.37 -1.12
C TYR A 108 7.50 13.87 -0.67
N GLN A 109 7.57 15.17 -0.43
CA GLN A 109 8.70 15.88 0.14
C GLN A 109 8.25 16.66 1.36
N LEU A 110 8.76 16.29 2.53
CA LEU A 110 8.70 17.15 3.71
C LEU A 110 9.89 18.10 3.69
N ILE A 111 9.65 19.39 3.76
CA ILE A 111 10.65 20.44 3.58
C ILE A 111 10.71 21.28 4.85
N ILE A 112 11.92 21.41 5.42
CA ILE A 112 12.23 22.31 6.52
C ILE A 112 13.12 23.43 5.97
N ASN A 113 12.61 24.66 6.02
CA ASN A 113 13.24 25.83 5.42
C ASN A 113 14.17 26.59 6.37
N THR A 114 15.09 27.32 5.73
CA THR A 114 15.90 28.46 6.20
C THR A 114 15.38 29.36 7.32
N GLY A 115 14.08 29.64 7.27
CA GLY A 115 13.45 30.68 8.05
C GLY A 115 12.91 30.19 9.39
N LEU A 116 12.97 28.89 9.68
CA LEU A 116 12.55 28.34 10.96
C LEU A 116 13.44 28.88 12.08
N ARG A 117 12.83 29.30 13.19
CA ARG A 117 13.53 29.90 14.34
C ARG A 117 13.22 29.18 15.64
N SER A 118 14.18 29.24 16.56
CA SER A 118 13.96 28.92 17.97
C SER A 118 13.25 30.08 18.68
N ALA A 119 12.66 29.81 19.84
CA ALA A 119 12.09 30.82 20.73
C ALA A 119 13.13 31.84 21.22
N SER A 120 14.41 31.44 21.28
CA SER A 120 15.57 32.30 21.55
C SER A 120 15.99 33.18 20.35
N GLY A 121 15.36 33.00 19.19
CA GLY A 121 15.55 33.80 17.98
C GLY A 121 16.62 33.28 17.00
N HIS A 122 17.31 32.17 17.32
CA HIS A 122 18.29 31.55 16.43
C HIS A 122 17.62 30.94 15.21
N ARG A 123 18.24 31.06 14.04
CA ARG A 123 17.77 30.39 12.81
C ARG A 123 18.28 28.96 12.78
N ILE A 124 17.50 28.05 12.18
CA ILE A 124 17.97 26.68 12.02
C ILE A 124 19.25 26.65 11.19
N SER A 125 20.23 25.86 11.65
CA SER A 125 21.55 25.77 11.03
C SER A 125 21.50 25.34 9.56
N THR A 126 20.60 24.40 9.25
CA THR A 126 20.43 23.83 7.91
C THR A 126 18.96 23.56 7.61
N GLY A 127 18.56 23.81 6.36
CA GLY A 127 17.29 23.33 5.83
C GLY A 127 17.43 21.88 5.37
N LYS A 128 16.32 21.14 5.31
CA LYS A 128 16.35 19.73 4.92
C LYS A 128 15.11 19.33 4.13
N VAL A 129 15.28 18.40 3.20
CA VAL A 129 14.20 17.79 2.43
C VAL A 129 14.22 16.30 2.70
N TYR A 130 13.10 15.76 3.17
CA TYR A 130 12.91 14.33 3.39
C TYR A 130 12.00 13.77 2.32
N ALA A 131 12.46 12.73 1.63
CA ALA A 131 11.63 11.98 0.70
C ALA A 131 10.79 10.96 1.47
N ILE A 132 9.48 10.97 1.21
CA ILE A 132 8.49 10.10 1.83
C ILE A 132 7.73 9.39 0.71
N SER A 133 7.66 8.07 0.74
CA SER A 133 6.81 7.28 -0.17
C SER A 133 5.78 6.51 0.64
N THR A 134 4.50 6.77 0.39
CA THR A 134 3.40 6.14 1.10
C THR A 134 3.18 4.70 0.65
N GLY A 135 2.73 3.86 1.58
CA GLY A 135 2.36 2.46 1.37
C GLY A 135 0.87 2.26 1.12
N ILE A 136 0.42 1.04 1.41
CA ILE A 136 -1.01 0.70 1.43
C ILE A 136 -1.71 1.48 2.54
N ASP A 137 -2.89 2.03 2.26
CA ASP A 137 -3.78 2.53 3.30
C ASP A 137 -4.53 1.33 3.91
N PRO A 138 -4.33 1.02 5.20
CA PRO A 138 -4.99 -0.11 5.85
C PRO A 138 -6.46 0.14 6.16
N ALA A 139 -6.97 1.37 6.01
CA ALA A 139 -8.36 1.69 6.27
C ALA A 139 -9.29 1.05 5.24
N ASP A 140 -10.42 0.55 5.71
CA ASP A 140 -11.40 -0.09 4.84
C ASP A 140 -11.94 0.92 3.82
N LYS A 141 -11.99 0.50 2.56
CA LYS A 141 -12.56 1.31 1.47
C LYS A 141 -14.08 1.19 1.38
N PHE A 142 -14.64 0.22 2.08
CA PHE A 142 -16.06 -0.07 2.13
C PHE A 142 -16.46 -0.47 3.55
N PRO A 143 -17.72 -0.29 3.94
CA PRO A 143 -18.21 -0.80 5.22
C PRO A 143 -17.90 -2.29 5.38
N ARG A 144 -17.37 -2.67 6.55
CA ARG A 144 -17.21 -4.08 6.89
C ARG A 144 -18.57 -4.73 7.06
N ILE A 145 -18.72 -5.91 6.49
CA ILE A 145 -19.82 -6.84 6.76
C ILE A 145 -19.35 -7.89 7.76
N SER A 146 -20.28 -8.52 8.47
CA SER A 146 -19.97 -9.63 9.37
C SER A 146 -19.44 -10.85 8.62
N ASP A 147 -18.75 -11.77 9.31
CA ASP A 147 -18.26 -13.02 8.70
C ASP A 147 -19.41 -13.84 8.10
N ASP A 148 -20.58 -13.86 8.74
CA ASP A 148 -21.77 -14.57 8.25
C ASP A 148 -22.34 -13.95 6.96
N GLU A 149 -22.39 -12.62 6.89
CA GLU A 149 -22.78 -11.90 5.68
C GLU A 149 -21.76 -12.09 4.57
N LEU A 150 -20.46 -12.09 4.90
CA LEU A 150 -19.39 -12.33 3.95
C LEU A 150 -19.48 -13.75 3.36
N LEU A 151 -19.65 -14.77 4.20
CA LEU A 151 -19.82 -16.15 3.75
C LEU A 151 -21.07 -16.31 2.87
N THR A 152 -22.17 -15.65 3.25
CA THR A 152 -23.40 -15.65 2.45
C THR A 152 -23.19 -14.98 1.09
N LEU A 153 -22.51 -13.83 1.06
CA LEU A 153 -22.21 -13.11 -0.17
C LEU A 153 -21.29 -13.92 -1.10
N VAL A 154 -20.26 -14.56 -0.55
CA VAL A 154 -19.37 -15.47 -1.30
C VAL A 154 -20.18 -16.62 -1.89
N GLN A 155 -21.04 -17.27 -1.10
CA GLN A 155 -21.90 -18.35 -1.59
C GLN A 155 -22.83 -17.89 -2.73
N GLN A 156 -23.50 -16.75 -2.57
CA GLN A 156 -24.36 -16.18 -3.62
C GLN A 156 -23.57 -15.86 -4.89
N GLN A 157 -22.40 -15.23 -4.76
CA GLN A 157 -21.59 -14.83 -5.90
C GLN A 157 -20.97 -16.04 -6.62
N THR A 158 -20.50 -17.04 -5.88
CA THR A 158 -19.97 -18.29 -6.46
C THR A 158 -21.09 -19.10 -7.13
N PHE A 159 -22.28 -19.16 -6.54
CA PHE A 159 -23.43 -19.86 -7.13
C PHE A 159 -23.79 -19.32 -8.53
N ARG A 160 -23.61 -18.02 -8.79
CA ARG A 160 -23.85 -17.42 -10.11
C ARG A 160 -23.02 -18.07 -11.23
N TYR A 161 -21.89 -18.69 -10.92
CA TYR A 161 -21.13 -19.47 -11.90
C TYR A 161 -21.92 -20.66 -12.45
N PHE A 162 -22.64 -21.37 -11.58
CA PHE A 162 -23.43 -22.54 -11.95
C PHE A 162 -24.86 -22.21 -12.37
N TRP A 163 -25.32 -20.99 -12.07
CA TRP A 163 -26.67 -20.53 -12.39
C TRP A 163 -26.67 -19.59 -13.60
N ASN A 164 -26.22 -18.35 -13.43
CA ASN A 164 -26.21 -17.33 -14.48
C ASN A 164 -25.26 -17.68 -15.63
N PHE A 165 -24.15 -18.36 -15.33
CA PHE A 165 -23.13 -18.71 -16.32
C PHE A 165 -23.22 -20.17 -16.83
N ALA A 166 -24.27 -20.90 -16.43
CA ALA A 166 -24.59 -22.21 -16.99
C ALA A 166 -24.72 -22.16 -18.52
N HIS A 167 -24.41 -23.26 -19.19
CA HIS A 167 -24.59 -23.34 -20.64
C HIS A 167 -26.10 -23.25 -20.98
N PRO A 168 -26.52 -22.38 -21.92
CA PRO A 168 -27.94 -22.09 -22.13
C PRO A 168 -28.75 -23.26 -22.70
N ILE A 169 -28.11 -24.22 -23.38
CA ILE A 169 -28.79 -25.40 -23.94
C ILE A 169 -28.81 -26.55 -22.92
N SER A 170 -27.65 -27.08 -22.53
CA SER A 170 -27.57 -28.19 -21.58
C SER A 170 -27.86 -27.84 -20.12
N GLY A 171 -27.75 -26.57 -19.72
CA GLY A 171 -27.79 -26.17 -18.30
C GLY A 171 -26.56 -26.58 -17.49
N MET A 172 -25.58 -27.24 -18.12
CA MET A 172 -24.38 -27.77 -17.47
C MET A 172 -23.35 -26.67 -17.17
N ALA A 173 -22.44 -26.96 -16.24
CA ALA A 173 -21.37 -26.05 -15.86
C ALA A 173 -20.29 -25.99 -16.95
N ARG A 174 -19.96 -24.77 -17.38
CA ARG A 174 -18.79 -24.54 -18.23
C ARG A 174 -17.51 -24.83 -17.47
N GLU A 175 -16.51 -25.35 -18.17
CA GLU A 175 -15.20 -25.69 -17.60
C GLU A 175 -14.47 -24.45 -17.04
N ARG A 176 -14.51 -23.34 -17.76
CA ARG A 176 -13.97 -22.03 -17.33
C ARG A 176 -14.75 -20.89 -17.99
N THR A 177 -14.52 -19.67 -17.53
CA THR A 177 -15.19 -18.46 -18.05
C THR A 177 -14.95 -18.19 -19.54
N SER A 178 -13.88 -18.75 -20.12
CA SER A 178 -13.52 -18.63 -21.53
C SER A 178 -13.84 -19.86 -22.37
N SER A 179 -14.52 -20.88 -21.83
CA SER A 179 -14.70 -22.19 -22.50
C SER A 179 -15.70 -22.23 -23.67
N GLY A 180 -16.42 -21.14 -23.92
CA GLY A 180 -17.51 -21.13 -24.91
C GLY A 180 -18.55 -22.22 -24.61
N ASN A 181 -18.62 -23.22 -25.49
CA ASN A 181 -19.56 -24.34 -25.38
C ASN A 181 -19.00 -25.56 -24.63
N THR A 182 -17.76 -25.55 -24.15
CA THR A 182 -17.20 -26.69 -23.42
C THR A 182 -17.76 -26.76 -22.00
N VAL A 183 -18.48 -27.82 -21.68
CA VAL A 183 -19.00 -28.13 -20.34
C VAL A 183 -18.27 -29.33 -19.73
N ALA A 184 -18.10 -29.33 -18.41
CA ALA A 184 -17.39 -30.38 -17.69
C ALA A 184 -18.36 -31.19 -16.82
N THR A 185 -18.32 -32.52 -16.92
CA THR A 185 -19.25 -33.41 -16.21
C THR A 185 -19.03 -33.36 -14.69
N GLY A 186 -17.77 -33.47 -14.24
CA GLY A 186 -17.43 -33.36 -12.81
C GLY A 186 -17.81 -32.00 -12.22
N GLY A 187 -17.44 -30.91 -12.90
CA GLY A 187 -17.82 -29.55 -12.48
C GLY A 187 -19.33 -29.32 -12.46
N THR A 188 -20.08 -29.97 -13.35
CA THR A 188 -21.54 -29.94 -13.35
C THR A 188 -22.12 -30.65 -12.13
N GLY A 189 -21.53 -31.76 -11.68
CA GLY A 189 -21.91 -32.42 -10.42
C GLY A 189 -21.78 -31.49 -9.22
N PHE A 190 -20.71 -30.70 -9.15
CA PHE A 190 -20.55 -29.65 -8.13
C PHE A 190 -21.62 -28.56 -8.26
N GLY A 191 -21.96 -28.16 -9.48
CA GLY A 191 -23.04 -27.21 -9.74
C GLY A 191 -24.41 -27.69 -9.27
N VAL A 192 -24.74 -28.97 -9.46
CA VAL A 192 -25.98 -29.57 -8.94
C VAL A 192 -26.03 -29.50 -7.41
N MET A 193 -24.93 -29.80 -6.72
CA MET A 193 -24.86 -29.63 -5.26
C MET A 193 -25.04 -28.16 -4.85
N ALA A 194 -24.45 -27.22 -5.59
CA ALA A 194 -24.61 -25.80 -5.34
C ALA A 194 -26.07 -25.32 -5.52
N MET A 195 -26.83 -25.89 -6.45
CA MET A 195 -28.26 -25.60 -6.62
C MET A 195 -29.10 -26.07 -5.42
N ILE A 196 -28.76 -27.22 -4.83
CA ILE A 196 -29.40 -27.69 -3.58
C ILE A 196 -29.15 -26.69 -2.46
N VAL A 197 -27.89 -26.28 -2.26
CA VAL A 197 -27.53 -25.26 -1.26
C VAL A 197 -28.27 -23.95 -1.52
N ALA A 198 -28.35 -23.50 -2.77
CA ALA A 198 -29.01 -22.26 -3.14
C ALA A 198 -30.54 -22.30 -2.87
N ALA A 199 -31.20 -23.44 -3.07
CA ALA A 199 -32.59 -23.62 -2.71
C ALA A 199 -32.81 -23.60 -1.20
N GLU A 200 -31.98 -24.33 -0.43
CA GLU A 200 -32.05 -24.35 1.04
C GLU A 200 -31.77 -22.97 1.67
N ARG A 201 -30.89 -22.18 1.03
CA ARG A 201 -30.59 -20.80 1.43
C ARG A 201 -31.51 -19.76 0.82
N ALA A 202 -32.56 -20.19 0.09
CA ALA A 202 -33.52 -19.32 -0.58
C ALA A 202 -32.90 -18.27 -1.51
N PHE A 203 -31.75 -18.57 -2.13
CA PHE A 203 -31.18 -17.75 -3.22
C PHE A 203 -31.97 -17.93 -4.51
N ILE A 204 -32.57 -19.11 -4.68
CA ILE A 204 -33.56 -19.47 -5.70
C ILE A 204 -34.66 -20.30 -5.03
N THR A 205 -35.79 -20.46 -5.71
CA THR A 205 -36.86 -21.36 -5.28
C THR A 205 -36.51 -22.82 -5.54
N ARG A 206 -37.19 -23.73 -4.85
CA ARG A 206 -37.02 -25.18 -5.05
C ARG A 206 -37.48 -25.60 -6.45
N GLU A 207 -38.52 -24.95 -6.96
CA GLU A 207 -39.07 -25.17 -8.29
C GLU A 207 -38.06 -24.78 -9.37
N GLU A 208 -37.39 -23.63 -9.23
CA GLU A 208 -36.30 -23.22 -10.13
C GLU A 208 -35.14 -24.22 -10.11
N ALA A 209 -34.71 -24.64 -8.91
CA ALA A 209 -33.66 -25.64 -8.77
C ALA A 209 -34.02 -26.95 -9.48
N LEU A 210 -35.25 -27.44 -9.29
CA LEU A 210 -35.76 -28.63 -9.95
C LEU A 210 -35.74 -28.50 -11.47
N GLN A 211 -36.22 -27.38 -12.01
CA GLN A 211 -36.23 -27.15 -13.45
C GLN A 211 -34.83 -27.17 -14.06
N GLN A 212 -33.86 -26.55 -13.40
CA GLN A 212 -32.48 -26.52 -13.88
C GLN A 212 -31.82 -27.90 -13.80
N VAL A 213 -32.01 -28.64 -12.71
CA VAL A 213 -31.50 -30.01 -12.58
C VAL A 213 -32.15 -30.93 -13.60
N GLN A 214 -33.46 -30.80 -13.84
CA GLN A 214 -34.17 -31.56 -14.85
C GLN A 214 -33.59 -31.31 -16.25
N LYS A 215 -33.32 -30.04 -16.59
CA LYS A 215 -32.66 -29.68 -17.85
C LYS A 215 -31.30 -30.37 -18.02
N ILE A 216 -30.48 -30.39 -16.98
CA ILE A 216 -29.17 -31.05 -16.98
C ILE A 216 -29.30 -32.55 -17.22
N VAL A 217 -30.17 -33.24 -16.46
CA VAL A 217 -30.31 -34.70 -16.59
C VAL A 217 -30.94 -35.10 -17.92
N THR A 218 -31.91 -34.33 -18.43
CA THR A 218 -32.48 -34.55 -19.77
C THR A 218 -31.41 -34.40 -20.86
N PHE A 219 -30.54 -33.38 -20.78
CA PHE A 219 -29.44 -33.23 -21.74
C PHE A 219 -28.46 -34.42 -21.68
N LEU A 220 -28.08 -34.85 -20.48
CA LEU A 220 -27.20 -36.01 -20.29
C LEU A 220 -27.83 -37.31 -20.80
N GLU A 221 -29.13 -37.48 -20.63
CA GLU A 221 -29.85 -38.67 -21.08
C GLU A 221 -30.03 -38.71 -22.61
N GLU A 222 -30.47 -37.59 -23.19
CA GLU A 222 -30.94 -37.54 -24.58
C GLU A 222 -29.87 -37.13 -25.59
N LYS A 223 -28.84 -36.38 -25.17
CA LYS A 223 -27.85 -35.78 -26.08
C LYS A 223 -26.43 -36.26 -25.85
N ALA A 224 -26.01 -36.47 -24.60
CA ALA A 224 -24.62 -36.75 -24.30
C ALA A 224 -24.16 -38.15 -24.76
N THR A 225 -22.99 -38.21 -25.41
CA THR A 225 -22.33 -39.48 -25.73
C THR A 225 -21.95 -40.23 -24.45
N ARG A 226 -22.23 -41.53 -24.41
CA ARG A 226 -21.93 -42.43 -23.28
C ARG A 226 -21.00 -43.55 -23.68
N TYR A 227 -20.09 -43.92 -22.77
CA TYR A 227 -19.13 -45.01 -22.93
C TYR A 227 -19.34 -45.99 -21.78
N HIS A 228 -19.98 -47.14 -22.04
CA HIS A 228 -20.35 -48.12 -21.02
C HIS A 228 -21.12 -47.54 -19.82
N GLY A 229 -21.93 -46.50 -20.06
CA GLY A 229 -22.72 -45.81 -19.04
C GLY A 229 -22.03 -44.61 -18.38
N ALA A 230 -20.72 -44.41 -18.64
CA ALA A 230 -20.00 -43.23 -18.18
C ALA A 230 -20.04 -42.10 -19.21
N PHE A 231 -19.91 -40.86 -18.73
CA PHE A 231 -19.83 -39.65 -19.54
C PHE A 231 -18.38 -39.15 -19.61
N ALA A 232 -18.01 -38.53 -20.72
CA ALA A 232 -16.68 -37.97 -20.91
C ALA A 232 -16.37 -36.81 -19.95
N HIS A 233 -15.09 -36.48 -19.79
CA HIS A 233 -14.64 -35.32 -19.02
C HIS A 233 -15.29 -34.03 -19.55
N TRP A 234 -15.06 -33.74 -20.83
CA TRP A 234 -15.63 -32.59 -21.52
C TRP A 234 -16.65 -32.99 -22.57
N ILE A 235 -17.74 -32.23 -22.61
CA ILE A 235 -18.85 -32.40 -23.55
C ILE A 235 -19.10 -31.04 -24.21
N HIS A 236 -19.44 -31.06 -25.51
CA HIS A 236 -19.93 -29.87 -26.19
C HIS A 236 -21.38 -29.59 -25.74
N GLY A 237 -21.58 -28.51 -24.98
CA GLY A 237 -22.81 -28.20 -24.24
C GLY A 237 -24.06 -27.94 -25.08
N GLU A 238 -23.93 -27.85 -26.40
CA GLU A 238 -25.05 -27.75 -27.33
C GLU A 238 -25.41 -29.10 -27.98
N THR A 239 -24.40 -29.91 -28.31
CA THR A 239 -24.58 -31.12 -29.14
C THR A 239 -24.56 -32.41 -28.32
N GLY A 240 -23.89 -32.41 -27.16
CA GLY A 240 -23.67 -33.60 -26.34
C GLY A 240 -22.48 -34.46 -26.79
N GLU A 241 -21.76 -34.03 -27.82
CA GLU A 241 -20.59 -34.75 -28.32
C GLU A 241 -19.40 -34.63 -27.37
N THR A 242 -18.61 -35.70 -27.28
CA THR A 242 -17.36 -35.70 -26.52
C THR A 242 -16.37 -34.71 -27.09
N ILE A 243 -15.82 -33.86 -26.21
CA ILE A 243 -14.63 -33.06 -26.51
C ILE A 243 -13.45 -33.79 -25.85
N PRO A 244 -12.49 -34.32 -26.61
CA PRO A 244 -11.33 -34.97 -26.02
C PRO A 244 -10.55 -34.03 -25.10
N PHE A 245 -10.27 -34.48 -23.88
CA PHE A 245 -9.40 -33.78 -22.95
C PHE A 245 -7.93 -33.91 -23.36
N SER A 246 -7.57 -35.06 -23.95
CA SER A 246 -6.26 -35.30 -24.58
C SER A 246 -6.37 -36.35 -25.68
N THR A 247 -5.26 -36.70 -26.35
CA THR A 247 -5.24 -37.71 -27.43
C THR A 247 -5.86 -39.05 -27.04
N TYR A 248 -5.62 -39.49 -25.79
CA TYR A 248 -6.10 -40.77 -25.28
C TYR A 248 -7.22 -40.63 -24.25
N ASP A 249 -7.56 -39.39 -23.89
CA ASP A 249 -8.71 -39.06 -23.05
C ASP A 249 -9.80 -38.44 -23.94
N ASN A 250 -10.44 -39.31 -24.72
CA ASN A 250 -11.43 -39.00 -25.75
C ASN A 250 -12.74 -39.80 -25.56
N GLY A 251 -12.92 -40.36 -24.37
CA GLY A 251 -14.03 -41.18 -23.94
C GLY A 251 -14.36 -40.91 -22.47
N ALA A 252 -14.59 -41.96 -21.68
CA ALA A 252 -14.78 -41.88 -20.23
C ALA A 252 -13.90 -42.90 -19.50
#